data_AF-A0A2G8JGA8-F1
#
_entry.id   AF-A0A2G8JGA8-F1
#
_cell.length_a   1.000
_cell.length_b   1.000
_cell.length_c   1.000
_cell.angle_alpha   90.00
_cell.angle_beta   90.00
_cell.angle_gamma   90.00
#
_symmetry.space_group_name_H-M   'P 1'
#
loop_
_entity.id
_entity.type
_entity.pdbx_description
1 polymer ?
#
loop_
_entity_poly.entity_id
_entity_poly.type
_entity_poly.pdbx_seq_one_letter_code
_entity_poly.pdbx_strand_id
1 'polypeptide(L)'
;MQSKLVTYRGLREAQSVDLVIRRKKVIKTATDVIRKQTEFSFYKDPVIHFSGEDAVDLGGPKREFFRLLTQQLASLSIFEGKPGKLYFSHDIDLLEMGKYKLAGQFIAWSVLHGGPGFPMLHPGLYNLMVGKVGKPEEQIEISDVTDIDVLRHLKTVLSLILFYSDINN
;
A
#
# COMPACT_ATOMS: atom_id res chain seq x y z
N MET A 1 -18.67 11.82 2.95
CA MET A 1 -17.43 11.31 2.31
C MET A 1 -17.04 12.13 1.09
N GLN A 2 -17.97 12.49 0.19
CA GLN A 2 -17.71 13.37 -0.96
C GLN A 2 -17.16 14.76 -0.57
N SER A 3 -17.64 15.35 0.54
CA SER A 3 -17.14 16.65 1.01
C SER A 3 -15.64 16.66 1.38
N LYS A 4 -15.11 15.58 1.98
CA LYS A 4 -13.68 15.46 2.32
C LYS A 4 -12.81 15.25 1.08
N LEU A 5 -13.29 14.53 0.07
CA LEU A 5 -12.55 14.32 -1.19
C LEU A 5 -12.39 15.63 -2.01
N VAL A 6 -13.37 16.53 -1.94
CA VAL A 6 -13.26 17.89 -2.49
C VAL A 6 -12.16 18.68 -1.78
N THR A 7 -12.02 18.52 -0.46
CA THR A 7 -10.95 19.17 0.33
C THR A 7 -9.55 18.72 -0.08
N TYR A 8 -9.31 17.43 -0.32
CA TYR A 8 -7.97 16.94 -0.69
C TYR A 8 -7.50 17.39 -2.07
N ARG A 9 -8.42 17.54 -3.04
CA ARG A 9 -8.07 18.11 -4.35
C ARG A 9 -7.64 19.57 -4.25
N GLY A 10 -8.17 20.30 -3.27
CA GLY A 10 -7.77 21.67 -2.96
C GLY A 10 -6.38 21.79 -2.29
N LEU A 11 -5.79 20.68 -1.84
CA LEU A 11 -4.41 20.68 -1.33
C LEU A 11 -3.36 20.71 -2.44
N ARG A 12 -3.75 20.49 -3.70
CA ARG A 12 -2.81 20.45 -4.82
C ARG A 12 -2.29 21.85 -5.11
N GLU A 13 -0.99 21.95 -5.33
CA GLU A 13 -0.36 23.17 -5.79
C GLU A 13 -0.55 23.31 -7.31
N ALA A 14 -0.61 24.55 -7.80
CA ALA A 14 -0.69 24.83 -9.24
C ALA A 14 0.60 24.47 -10.00
N GLN A 15 1.71 24.30 -9.27
CA GLN A 15 3.02 23.96 -9.83
C GLN A 15 3.14 22.45 -10.08
N SER A 16 3.92 22.11 -11.10
CA SER A 16 4.26 20.72 -11.42
C SER A 16 5.66 20.37 -10.93
N VAL A 17 5.92 19.07 -10.80
CA VAL A 17 7.25 18.53 -10.50
C VAL A 17 7.61 17.44 -11.51
N ASP A 18 8.71 17.65 -12.23
CA ASP A 18 9.23 16.69 -13.20
C ASP A 18 10.00 15.56 -12.52
N LEU A 19 9.66 14.33 -12.91
CA LEU A 19 10.24 13.10 -12.37
C LEU A 19 10.70 12.20 -13.50
N VAL A 20 12.02 12.01 -13.61
CA VAL A 20 12.59 11.01 -14.51
C VAL A 20 12.67 9.66 -13.79
N ILE A 21 11.85 8.70 -14.23
CA ILE A 21 11.65 7.42 -13.56
C ILE A 21 12.18 6.27 -14.40
N ARG A 22 12.89 5.33 -13.77
CA ARG A 22 13.21 4.03 -14.38
C ARG A 22 12.07 3.05 -14.10
N ARG A 23 11.39 2.61 -15.16
CA ARG A 23 10.21 1.71 -15.11
C ARG A 23 10.41 0.45 -14.25
N LYS A 24 11.59 -0.16 -14.28
CA LYS A 24 11.92 -1.36 -13.48
C LYS A 24 12.33 -1.08 -12.03
N LYS A 25 12.52 0.19 -11.65
CA LYS A 25 13.04 0.61 -10.34
C LYS A 25 12.27 1.83 -9.82
N VAL A 26 10.94 1.79 -9.90
CA VAL A 26 10.07 2.97 -9.67
C VAL A 26 10.26 3.53 -8.27
N ILE A 27 10.16 2.68 -7.23
CA ILE A 27 10.33 3.14 -5.84
C ILE A 27 11.69 3.79 -5.65
N LYS A 28 12.76 3.06 -6.00
CA LYS A 28 14.13 3.55 -5.81
C LYS A 28 14.36 4.88 -6.54
N THR A 29 14.03 4.95 -7.83
CA THR A 29 14.27 6.17 -8.61
C THR A 29 13.38 7.32 -8.15
N ALA A 30 12.11 7.08 -7.79
CA ALA A 30 11.26 8.11 -7.22
C ALA A 30 11.83 8.65 -5.89
N THR A 31 12.27 7.76 -4.99
CA THR A 31 12.91 8.15 -3.74
C THR A 31 14.18 8.96 -3.97
N ASP A 32 15.02 8.55 -4.94
CA ASP A 32 16.25 9.26 -5.28
C ASP A 32 15.96 10.66 -5.85
N VAL A 33 14.95 10.82 -6.70
CA VAL A 33 14.55 12.13 -7.24
C VAL A 33 13.99 13.03 -6.14
N ILE A 34 13.09 12.51 -5.31
CA ILE A 34 12.49 13.25 -4.18
C ILE A 34 13.58 13.79 -3.25
N ARG A 35 14.57 12.95 -2.90
CA ARG A 35 15.66 13.34 -1.99
C ARG A 35 16.62 14.36 -2.58
N LYS A 36 16.76 14.41 -3.91
CA LYS A 36 17.66 15.35 -4.59
C LYS A 36 17.04 16.73 -4.79
N GLN A 37 15.72 16.84 -4.74
CA GLN A 37 15.01 18.10 -4.92
C GLN A 37 14.79 18.76 -3.55
N THR A 38 15.42 19.93 -3.33
CA THR A 38 15.31 20.67 -2.06
C THR A 38 13.90 21.20 -1.81
N GLU A 39 13.21 21.63 -2.87
CA GLU A 39 11.84 22.18 -2.83
C GLU A 39 10.78 21.18 -3.28
N PHE A 40 11.03 19.87 -3.06
CA PHE A 40 10.06 18.84 -3.39
C PHE A 40 8.81 18.98 -2.52
N SER A 41 7.65 18.96 -3.18
CA SER A 41 6.35 18.92 -2.51
C SER A 41 5.50 17.80 -3.11
N PHE A 42 4.94 16.96 -2.25
CA PHE A 42 3.98 15.93 -2.65
C PHE A 42 2.69 16.53 -3.22
N TYR A 43 2.43 17.82 -2.99
CA TYR A 43 1.23 18.52 -3.43
C TYR A 43 1.31 19.04 -4.87
N LYS A 44 2.52 19.20 -5.43
CA LYS A 44 2.74 19.54 -6.85
C LYS A 44 2.28 18.39 -7.75
N ASP A 45 1.74 18.71 -8.92
CA ASP A 45 1.31 17.67 -9.88
C ASP A 45 2.54 16.98 -10.50
N PRO A 46 2.67 15.65 -10.37
CA PRO A 46 3.84 14.95 -10.88
C PRO A 46 3.77 14.77 -12.40
N VAL A 47 4.75 15.29 -13.11
CA VAL A 47 4.96 15.05 -14.54
C VAL A 47 5.99 13.94 -14.68
N ILE A 48 5.55 12.80 -15.18
CA ILE A 48 6.38 11.58 -15.23
C ILE A 48 7.01 11.41 -16.60
N HIS A 49 8.33 11.26 -16.62
CA HIS A 49 9.11 10.88 -17.79
C HIS A 49 9.75 9.52 -17.53
N PHE A 50 9.40 8.50 -18.31
CA PHE A 50 10.12 7.22 -18.22
C PHE A 50 11.45 7.31 -18.97
N SER A 51 12.54 7.01 -18.27
CA SER A 51 13.90 7.18 -18.81
C SER A 51 14.12 6.30 -20.05
N GLY A 52 14.48 6.94 -21.17
CA GLY A 52 14.72 6.27 -22.45
C GLY A 52 13.45 5.99 -23.26
N GLU A 53 12.33 6.60 -22.90
CA GLU A 53 11.04 6.45 -23.58
C GLU A 53 10.50 7.83 -23.98
N ASP A 54 9.98 7.96 -25.21
CA ASP A 54 9.33 9.19 -25.66
C ASP A 54 7.90 9.25 -25.09
N ALA A 55 7.58 10.34 -24.39
CA ALA A 55 6.24 10.58 -23.88
C ALA A 55 5.39 11.31 -24.94
N VAL A 56 4.36 10.64 -25.45
CA VAL A 56 3.42 11.24 -26.44
C VAL A 56 2.22 11.92 -25.75
N ASP A 57 1.92 11.54 -24.51
CA ASP A 57 0.82 12.06 -23.69
C ASP A 57 1.31 12.33 -22.26
N LEU A 58 0.81 13.38 -21.62
CA LEU A 58 1.12 13.76 -20.23
C LEU A 58 0.30 12.93 -19.21
N GLY A 59 -0.89 12.44 -19.58
CA GLY A 59 -1.79 11.72 -18.68
C GLY A 59 -1.49 10.23 -18.53
N GLY A 60 -1.10 9.55 -19.61
CA GLY A 60 -0.71 8.14 -19.63
C GLY A 60 0.41 7.79 -18.64
N PRO A 61 1.59 8.46 -18.71
CA PRO A 61 2.73 8.16 -17.86
C PRO A 61 2.45 8.30 -16.36
N LYS A 62 1.67 9.32 -15.96
CA LYS A 62 1.29 9.51 -14.55
C LYS A 62 0.44 8.35 -14.02
N ARG A 63 -0.58 7.94 -14.76
CA ARG A 63 -1.44 6.80 -14.37
C ARG A 63 -0.62 5.51 -14.30
N GLU A 64 0.25 5.31 -15.27
CA GLU A 64 1.12 4.14 -15.29
C GLU A 64 2.12 4.12 -14.14
N PHE A 65 2.75 5.25 -13.83
CA PHE A 65 3.65 5.39 -12.70
C PHE A 65 3.01 4.93 -11.40
N PHE A 66 1.83 5.44 -11.06
CA PHE A 66 1.16 5.06 -9.82
C PHE A 66 0.73 3.60 -9.81
N ARG A 67 0.34 3.03 -10.96
CA ARG A 67 0.08 1.59 -11.08
C ARG A 67 1.33 0.75 -10.76
N LEU A 68 2.47 1.10 -11.36
CA LEU A 68 3.75 0.41 -11.13
C LEU A 68 4.26 0.61 -9.70
N LEU A 69 4.08 1.81 -9.13
CA LEU A 69 4.42 2.13 -7.76
C LEU A 69 3.66 1.21 -6.79
N THR A 70 2.33 1.12 -6.94
CA THR A 70 1.49 0.23 -6.12
C THR A 70 1.92 -1.24 -6.22
N GLN A 71 2.25 -1.72 -7.44
CA GLN A 71 2.74 -3.09 -7.63
C GLN A 71 4.08 -3.34 -6.94
N GLN A 72 5.05 -2.42 -7.05
CA GLN A 72 6.35 -2.57 -6.40
C GLN A 72 6.25 -2.42 -4.88
N LEU A 73 5.35 -1.57 -4.38
CA LEU A 73 5.11 -1.39 -2.94
C LEU A 73 4.64 -2.70 -2.31
N ALA A 74 3.74 -3.42 -2.98
CA ALA A 74 3.22 -4.70 -2.52
C ALA A 74 4.29 -5.80 -2.43
N SER A 75 5.42 -5.66 -3.12
CA SER A 75 6.56 -6.58 -3.04
C SER A 75 7.60 -6.20 -1.99
N LEU A 76 7.42 -5.09 -1.26
CA LEU A 76 8.33 -4.73 -0.18
C LEU A 76 8.11 -5.63 1.03
N SER A 77 9.19 -5.93 1.75
CA SER A 77 9.20 -6.72 2.99
C SER A 77 8.47 -6.08 4.18
N ILE A 78 7.95 -4.86 4.01
CA ILE A 78 7.07 -4.21 5.00
C ILE A 78 5.64 -4.79 4.97
N PHE A 79 5.34 -5.63 3.98
CA PHE A 79 4.08 -6.34 3.87
C PHE A 79 4.30 -7.84 3.93
N GLU A 80 3.30 -8.53 4.46
CA GLU A 80 3.22 -9.99 4.49
C GLU A 80 1.79 -10.46 4.18
N GLY A 81 1.59 -11.76 4.01
CA GLY A 81 0.28 -12.33 3.69
C GLY A 81 0.14 -12.71 2.22
N LYS A 82 -1.10 -13.00 1.81
CA LYS A 82 -1.41 -13.51 0.48
C LYS A 82 -1.60 -12.35 -0.51
N PRO A 83 -1.39 -12.55 -1.82
CA PRO A 83 -1.74 -11.55 -2.82
C PRO A 83 -3.18 -11.06 -2.68
N GLY A 84 -3.38 -9.73 -2.60
CA GLY A 84 -4.70 -9.11 -2.39
C GLY A 84 -5.23 -9.16 -0.95
N LYS A 85 -4.47 -9.75 -0.02
CA LYS A 85 -4.76 -9.85 1.42
C LYS A 85 -3.49 -9.60 2.22
N LEU A 86 -2.89 -8.42 2.01
CA LEU A 86 -1.65 -8.03 2.68
C LEU A 86 -1.89 -7.43 4.06
N TYR A 87 -0.95 -7.67 4.95
CA TYR A 87 -0.79 -7.08 6.29
C TYR A 87 0.53 -6.36 6.40
N PHE A 88 0.72 -5.54 7.44
CA PHE A 88 2.03 -4.99 7.77
C PHE A 88 2.85 -6.06 8.48
N SER A 89 4.06 -6.32 7.98
CA SER A 89 5.00 -7.16 8.72
C SER A 89 5.45 -6.45 10.00
N HIS A 90 5.86 -7.22 11.00
CA HIS A 90 6.47 -6.70 12.21
C HIS A 90 8.00 -6.77 12.12
N ASP A 91 8.62 -5.69 11.64
CA ASP A 91 10.07 -5.60 11.45
C ASP A 91 10.60 -4.24 11.95
N ILE A 92 11.38 -4.29 13.03
CA ILE A 92 11.91 -3.10 13.72
C ILE A 92 13.00 -2.42 12.87
N ASP A 93 13.83 -3.19 12.17
CA ASP A 93 14.88 -2.63 11.33
C ASP A 93 14.28 -1.84 10.16
N LEU A 94 13.22 -2.36 9.52
CA LEU A 94 12.48 -1.66 8.47
C LEU A 94 11.76 -0.41 9.02
N LEU A 95 11.29 -0.46 10.26
CA LEU A 95 10.69 0.68 10.95
C LEU A 95 11.71 1.79 11.19
N GLU A 96 12.88 1.47 11.75
CA GLU A 96 13.97 2.42 12.02
C GLU A 96 14.54 3.00 10.72
N MET A 97 14.64 2.20 9.67
CA MET A 97 14.98 2.66 8.31
C MET A 97 13.91 3.54 7.65
N GLY A 98 12.76 3.75 8.30
CA GLY A 98 11.67 4.60 7.83
C GLY A 98 10.90 4.05 6.63
N LYS A 99 10.96 2.73 6.37
CA LYS A 99 10.39 2.10 5.18
C LYS A 99 8.86 2.16 5.15
N TYR A 100 8.22 1.94 6.29
CA TYR A 100 6.76 2.07 6.43
C TYR A 100 6.29 3.50 6.16
N LYS A 101 7.00 4.50 6.68
CA LYS A 101 6.72 5.92 6.43
C LYS A 101 6.83 6.25 4.94
N LEU A 102 7.91 5.81 4.29
CA LEU A 102 8.12 6.03 2.86
C LEU A 102 7.01 5.41 2.01
N ALA A 103 6.61 4.17 2.33
CA ALA A 103 5.50 3.51 1.65
C ALA A 103 4.19 4.29 1.86
N GLY A 104 3.89 4.70 3.10
CA GLY A 104 2.74 5.53 3.41
C GLY A 104 2.70 6.84 2.62
N GLN A 105 3.84 7.52 2.46
CA GLN A 105 3.96 8.72 1.64
C GLN A 105 3.64 8.44 0.17
N PHE A 106 4.16 7.35 -0.41
CA PHE A 106 3.85 6.97 -1.79
C PHE A 106 2.38 6.59 -2.00
N ILE A 107 1.78 5.88 -1.03
CA ILE A 107 0.36 5.53 -1.06
C ILE A 107 -0.50 6.81 -1.00
N ALA A 108 -0.18 7.73 -0.08
CA ALA A 108 -0.85 9.01 0.03
C ALA A 108 -0.70 9.85 -1.23
N TRP A 109 0.49 9.86 -1.85
CA TRP A 109 0.74 10.58 -3.10
C TRP A 109 -0.10 10.04 -4.26
N SER A 110 -0.23 8.71 -4.35
CA SER A 110 -1.13 8.04 -5.29
C SER A 110 -2.57 8.48 -5.07
N VAL A 111 -3.09 8.46 -3.84
CA VAL A 111 -4.45 8.93 -3.53
C VAL A 111 -4.63 10.41 -3.88
N LEU A 112 -3.69 11.26 -3.48
CA LEU A 112 -3.75 12.71 -3.68
C LEU A 112 -3.86 13.08 -5.16
N HIS A 113 -3.15 12.38 -6.03
CA HIS A 113 -3.11 12.64 -7.48
C HIS A 113 -4.05 11.77 -8.31
N GLY A 114 -4.96 11.02 -7.68
CA GLY A 114 -5.99 10.23 -8.35
C GLY A 114 -5.48 8.90 -8.94
N GLY A 115 -4.35 8.41 -8.44
CA GLY A 115 -3.90 7.04 -8.63
C GLY A 115 -4.70 6.03 -7.79
N PRO A 116 -4.34 4.74 -7.87
CA PRO A 116 -5.09 3.65 -7.22
C PRO A 116 -4.94 3.61 -5.69
N GLY A 117 -4.05 4.39 -5.08
CA GLY A 117 -3.69 4.23 -3.67
C GLY A 117 -3.03 2.87 -3.42
N PHE A 118 -3.57 2.09 -2.47
CA PHE A 118 -3.07 0.76 -2.14
C PHE A 118 -4.21 -0.23 -1.85
N PRO A 119 -4.83 -0.80 -2.90
CA PRO A 119 -6.00 -1.67 -2.76
C PRO A 119 -5.64 -3.14 -2.43
N MET A 120 -4.44 -3.39 -1.89
CA MET A 120 -3.93 -4.75 -1.66
C MET A 120 -3.99 -5.20 -0.19
N LEU A 121 -4.40 -4.31 0.72
CA LEU A 121 -4.56 -4.66 2.14
C LEU A 121 -5.72 -5.63 2.33
N HIS A 122 -5.61 -6.49 3.34
CA HIS A 122 -6.75 -7.28 3.80
C HIS A 122 -7.93 -6.34 4.13
N PRO A 123 -9.16 -6.62 3.66
CA PRO A 123 -10.33 -5.78 3.93
C PRO A 123 -10.57 -5.52 5.42
N GLY A 124 -10.43 -6.56 6.25
CA GLY A 124 -10.52 -6.44 7.71
C GLY A 124 -9.48 -5.49 8.31
N LEU A 125 -8.22 -5.53 7.85
CA LEU A 125 -7.18 -4.61 8.30
C LEU A 125 -7.51 -3.18 7.88
N TYR A 126 -7.92 -2.98 6.62
CA TYR A 126 -8.32 -1.67 6.14
C TYR A 126 -9.47 -1.08 6.95
N ASN A 127 -10.52 -1.87 7.20
CA ASN A 127 -11.66 -1.46 8.01
C ASN A 127 -11.26 -1.06 9.43
N LEU A 128 -10.37 -1.83 10.07
CA LEU A 128 -9.80 -1.48 11.37
C LEU A 128 -9.07 -0.13 11.34
N MET A 129 -8.20 0.09 10.34
CA MET A 129 -7.44 1.34 10.19
C MET A 129 -8.33 2.57 10.04
N VAL A 130 -9.49 2.44 9.39
CA VAL A 130 -10.41 3.56 9.16
C VAL A 130 -11.55 3.63 10.18
N GLY A 131 -11.51 2.81 11.23
CA GLY A 131 -12.52 2.78 12.29
C GLY A 131 -13.91 2.33 11.82
N LYS A 132 -13.97 1.47 10.79
CA LYS A 132 -15.21 0.86 10.29
C LYS A 132 -15.37 -0.55 10.83
N VAL A 133 -16.62 -0.91 11.12
CA VAL A 133 -16.99 -2.31 11.34
C VAL A 133 -17.10 -2.96 9.96
N GLY A 134 -16.24 -3.95 9.70
CA GLY A 134 -16.26 -4.73 8.48
C GLY A 134 -17.44 -5.70 8.42
N LYS A 135 -17.71 -6.24 7.24
CA LYS A 135 -18.70 -7.31 7.09
C LYS A 135 -18.16 -8.64 7.63
N PRO A 136 -19.02 -9.62 7.97
CA PRO A 136 -18.58 -10.93 8.43
C PRO A 136 -17.54 -11.60 7.51
N GLU A 137 -17.72 -11.49 6.18
CA GLU A 137 -16.80 -12.04 5.18
C GLU A 137 -15.45 -11.31 5.06
N GLU A 138 -15.31 -10.15 5.70
CA GLU A 138 -14.08 -9.34 5.71
C GLU A 138 -13.27 -9.56 7.01
N GLN A 139 -13.75 -10.42 7.90
CA GLN A 139 -13.07 -10.74 9.16
C GLN A 139 -11.74 -11.45 8.89
N ILE A 140 -10.78 -11.23 9.79
CA ILE A 140 -9.49 -11.91 9.74
C ILE A 140 -9.70 -13.35 10.20
N GLU A 141 -9.28 -14.30 9.38
CA GLU A 141 -9.40 -15.72 9.67
C GLU A 141 -8.11 -16.31 10.22
N ILE A 142 -8.20 -17.48 10.86
CA ILE A 142 -7.01 -18.28 11.20
C ILE A 142 -6.17 -18.54 9.95
N SER A 143 -6.80 -18.72 8.78
CA SER A 143 -6.11 -18.97 7.51
C SER A 143 -5.26 -17.80 7.02
N ASP A 144 -5.43 -16.61 7.60
CA ASP A 144 -4.68 -15.40 7.27
C ASP A 144 -3.44 -15.20 8.13
N VAL A 145 -3.25 -15.99 9.20
CA VAL A 145 -2.03 -15.96 10.02
C VAL A 145 -0.83 -16.39 9.16
N THR A 146 0.17 -15.51 9.08
CA THR A 146 1.36 -15.68 8.23
C THR A 146 2.43 -16.56 8.88
N ASP A 147 2.54 -16.51 10.21
CA ASP A 147 3.44 -17.37 10.97
C ASP A 147 2.96 -18.83 10.91
N ILE A 148 3.75 -19.67 10.26
CA ILE A 148 3.43 -21.07 9.98
C ILE A 148 3.33 -21.88 11.28
N ASP A 149 4.16 -21.57 12.28
CA ASP A 149 4.18 -22.29 13.53
C ASP A 149 2.98 -21.89 14.38
N VAL A 150 2.67 -20.60 14.48
CA VAL A 150 1.45 -20.12 15.15
C VAL A 150 0.21 -20.69 14.46
N LEU A 151 0.15 -20.66 13.13
CA LEU A 151 -0.95 -21.24 12.34
C LEU A 151 -1.13 -22.73 12.64
N ARG A 152 -0.03 -23.49 12.76
CA ARG A 152 -0.08 -24.92 13.09
C ARG A 152 -0.68 -25.14 14.46
N HIS A 153 -0.22 -24.40 15.48
CA HIS A 153 -0.74 -24.52 16.84
C HIS A 153 -2.22 -24.12 16.91
N LEU A 154 -2.63 -23.04 16.25
CA LEU A 154 -4.02 -22.60 16.18
C LEU A 154 -4.93 -23.67 15.56
N LYS A 155 -4.47 -24.32 14.48
CA LYS A 155 -5.21 -25.43 13.86
C LYS A 155 -5.36 -26.63 14.79
N THR A 156 -4.32 -26.97 15.55
CA THR A 156 -4.40 -28.05 16.55
C THR A 156 -5.44 -27.74 17.62
N VAL A 157 -5.40 -26.53 18.20
CA VAL A 157 -6.38 -26.11 19.22
C VAL A 157 -7.80 -26.12 18.66
N LEU A 158 -8.01 -25.59 17.45
CA LEU A 158 -9.32 -25.60 16.80
C LEU A 158 -9.84 -27.04 16.58
N SER A 159 -8.97 -27.95 16.15
CA SER A 159 -9.33 -29.35 15.93
C SER A 159 -9.76 -30.04 17.23
N LEU A 160 -9.07 -29.75 18.35
CA LEU A 160 -9.46 -30.25 19.66
C LEU A 160 -10.82 -29.71 20.10
N ILE A 161 -11.06 -28.40 19.96
CA ILE A 161 -12.34 -27.78 20.33
C ILE A 161 -13.49 -28.43 19.56
N LEU A 162 -13.35 -28.57 18.24
CA LEU A 162 -14.37 -29.19 17.40
C LEU A 162 -14.64 -30.64 17.81
N PHE A 163 -13.58 -31.44 18.04
CA PHE A 163 -13.71 -32.81 18.53
C PHE A 163 -14.46 -32.90 19.87
N TYR A 164 -14.18 -32.00 20.81
CA TYR A 164 -14.91 -31.95 22.09
C TYR A 164 -16.36 -31.51 21.91
N SER A 165 -16.66 -30.58 20.99
CA SER A 165 -18.04 -30.19 20.69
C SER A 165 -18.84 -31.33 20.07
N ASP A 166 -18.23 -32.13 19.20
CA ASP A 166 -18.90 -33.28 18.55
C ASP A 166 -19.17 -34.44 19.53
N ILE A 167 -18.35 -34.61 20.57
CA ILE A 167 -18.59 -35.63 21.62
C ILE A 167 -19.74 -35.24 22.56
N ASN A 168 -19.95 -33.94 22.77
CA ASN A 168 -20.89 -33.42 23.77
C ASN A 168 -22.25 -32.99 23.19
N ASN A 169 -22.49 -33.25 21.90
CA ASN A 169 -23.76 -33.05 21.20
C ASN A 169 -24.35 -34.40 20.79
#